data_AF-A0A662RRP8-F1
#
_entry.id   AF-A0A662RRP8-F1
#
_cell.length_a   1.000
_cell.length_b   1.000
_cell.length_c   1.000
_cell.angle_alpha   90.00
_cell.angle_beta   90.00
_cell.angle_gamma   90.00
#
_symmetry.space_group_name_H-M   'P 1'
#
loop_
_entity.id
_entity.type
_entity.pdbx_description
1 polymer ?
#
loop_
_entity_poly.entity_id
_entity_poly.type
_entity_poly.pdbx_seq_one_letter_code
_entity_poly.pdbx_strand_id
1 'polypeptide(L)' 'MHRKKKWSKSHTSFDNLQKGVPSHLKGKYLGIGKELVKNGYLIAKPTHYGTEVSLNPEKRKEIIEAIRNYF' A
#
# COMPACT_ATOMS: atom_id res chain seq x y z
N MET A 1 -5.19 -2.47 -3.79
CA MET A 1 -5.63 -1.19 -3.20
C MET A 1 -6.25 -0.23 -4.22
N HIS A 2 -5.59 0.01 -5.37
CA HIS A 2 -6.11 0.91 -6.42
C HIS A 2 -7.53 0.55 -6.91
N ARG A 3 -7.78 -0.71 -7.27
CA ARG A 3 -9.11 -1.18 -7.72
C ARG A 3 -10.22 -0.89 -6.69
N LYS A 4 -9.89 -0.92 -5.39
CA LYS A 4 -10.81 -0.63 -4.27
C LYS A 4 -10.82 0.85 -3.85
N LYS A 5 -10.21 1.75 -4.64
CA LYS A 5 -10.15 3.20 -4.41
C LYS A 5 -9.66 3.59 -2.99
N LYS A 6 -8.67 2.86 -2.46
CA LYS A 6 -8.10 3.12 -1.12
C LYS A 6 -7.15 4.33 -1.13
N TRP A 7 -7.72 5.53 -1.14
CA TRP A 7 -7.01 6.81 -1.16
C TRP A 7 -7.28 7.59 0.12
N SER A 8 -6.23 8.15 0.73
CA SER A 8 -6.31 9.04 1.90
C SER A 8 -7.24 8.49 3.01
N LYS A 9 -8.45 9.05 3.18
CA LYS A 9 -9.46 8.64 4.18
C LYS A 9 -9.91 7.17 4.06
N SER A 10 -9.75 6.55 2.90
CA SER A 10 -10.06 5.13 2.70
C SER A 10 -8.80 4.28 2.83
N HIS A 11 -8.63 3.65 3.99
CA HIS A 11 -7.45 2.87 4.36
C HIS A 11 -7.73 1.37 4.48
N THR A 12 -6.68 0.59 4.71
CA THR A 12 -6.72 -0.82 5.07
C THR A 12 -5.54 -1.15 5.98
N SER A 13 -5.65 -2.18 6.83
CA SER A 13 -4.51 -2.64 7.63
C SER A 13 -3.29 -2.96 6.76
N PHE A 14 -2.10 -2.61 7.24
CA PHE A 14 -0.81 -2.90 6.59
C PHE A 14 -0.64 -4.39 6.28
N ASP A 15 -1.11 -5.27 7.17
CA ASP A 15 -1.08 -6.72 6.99
C ASP A 15 -1.91 -7.20 5.79
N ASN A 16 -2.85 -6.38 5.29
CA ASN A 16 -3.59 -6.72 4.08
C ASN A 16 -2.77 -6.57 2.79
N LEU A 17 -1.58 -5.95 2.84
CA LEU A 17 -0.70 -5.82 1.66
C LEU A 17 -0.22 -7.18 1.13
N GLN A 18 -0.09 -8.17 2.00
CA GLN A 18 0.31 -9.55 1.67
C GLN A 18 -0.89 -10.48 1.37
N LYS A 19 -2.13 -9.99 1.38
CA LYS A 19 -3.30 -10.85 1.07
C LYS A 19 -3.26 -11.33 -0.37
N GLY A 20 -3.39 -12.64 -0.56
CA GLY A 20 -3.33 -13.30 -1.87
C GLY A 20 -1.89 -13.60 -2.35
N VAL A 21 -0.87 -13.32 -1.53
CA VAL A 21 0.53 -13.63 -1.84
C VAL A 21 0.90 -15.01 -1.29
N PRO A 22 1.67 -15.83 -2.04
CA PRO A 22 2.22 -17.09 -1.53
C PRO A 22 2.97 -16.91 -0.20
N SER A 23 2.88 -17.89 0.71
CA SER A 23 3.44 -17.81 2.07
C SER A 23 4.92 -17.43 2.11
N HIS A 24 5.72 -18.00 1.20
CA HIS A 24 7.16 -17.76 1.12
C HIS A 24 7.53 -16.34 0.62
N LEU A 25 6.59 -15.60 0.02
CA LEU A 25 6.83 -14.23 -0.47
C LEU A 25 6.25 -13.15 0.44
N LYS A 26 5.38 -13.53 1.40
CA LYS A 26 4.70 -12.61 2.30
C LYS A 26 5.62 -11.56 2.95
N GLY A 27 6.75 -11.99 3.51
CA GLY A 27 7.72 -11.11 4.13
C GLY A 27 8.32 -10.09 3.16
N LYS A 28 8.60 -10.50 1.92
CA LYS A 28 9.10 -9.61 0.86
C LYS A 28 8.08 -8.52 0.52
N TYR A 29 6.80 -8.88 0.39
CA TYR A 29 5.74 -7.92 0.09
C TYR A 29 5.49 -6.93 1.23
N LEU A 30 5.58 -7.37 2.49
CA LEU A 30 5.55 -6.46 3.63
C LEU A 30 6.77 -5.51 3.64
N GLY A 31 7.95 -6.00 3.27
CA GLY A 31 9.15 -5.18 3.07
C GLY A 31 8.92 -4.07 2.05
N ILE A 32 8.42 -4.42 0.87
CA ILE A 32 8.05 -3.46 -0.19
C ILE A 32 7.01 -2.47 0.33
N GLY A 33 6.02 -2.94 1.10
CA GLY A 33 5.03 -2.07 1.75
C GLY A 33 5.67 -0.99 2.63
N LYS A 34 6.69 -1.34 3.41
CA LYS A 34 7.43 -0.38 4.25
C LYS A 34 8.22 0.62 3.39
N GLU A 35 8.82 0.17 2.31
CA GLU A 35 9.52 1.05 1.37
C GLU A 35 8.56 2.03 0.69
N LEU A 36 7.36 1.59 0.31
CA LEU A 36 6.34 2.47 -0.26
C LEU A 36 5.86 3.53 0.73
N VAL A 37 5.79 3.20 2.03
CA VAL A 37 5.53 4.19 3.09
C VAL A 37 6.70 5.16 3.21
N LYS A 38 7.94 4.65 3.28
CA LYS A 38 9.17 5.47 3.38
C LYS A 38 9.30 6.46 2.22
N ASN A 39 8.96 6.02 1.01
CA ASN A 39 9.02 6.84 -0.21
C ASN A 39 7.75 7.70 -0.41
N GLY A 40 6.79 7.67 0.51
CA GLY A 40 5.59 8.51 0.48
C GLY A 40 4.53 8.10 -0.56
N TYR A 41 4.61 6.90 -1.13
CA TYR A 41 3.57 6.34 -2.01
C TYR A 41 2.37 5.79 -1.22
N LEU A 42 2.63 5.31 0.00
CA LEU A 42 1.60 4.95 0.97
C LEU A 42 1.65 5.91 2.15
N ILE A 43 0.47 6.34 2.59
CA ILE A 43 0.29 7.08 3.84
C ILE A 43 0.03 6.06 4.93
N ALA A 44 0.91 6.00 5.94
CA ALA A 44 0.72 5.19 7.13
C ALA A 44 0.05 6.01 8.25
N LYS A 45 -0.94 5.41 8.90
CA LYS A 45 -1.67 5.95 10.04
C LYS A 45 -1.58 4.93 11.17
N PRO A 46 -0.82 5.18 12.24
CA PRO A 46 -0.84 4.31 13.40
C PRO A 46 -2.21 4.40 14.09
N THR A 47 -2.79 3.26 14.44
CA THR A 47 -4.01 3.15 15.23
C THR A 47 -3.78 2.21 16.40
N HIS A 48 -4.69 2.20 17.38
CA HIS A 48 -4.59 1.34 18.56
C HIS A 48 -4.53 -0.17 18.23
N TYR A 49 -5.09 -0.57 17.07
CA TYR A 49 -5.18 -1.97 16.63
C TYR A 49 -4.22 -2.31 15.48
N GLY A 50 -3.33 -1.39 15.09
CA GLY A 50 -2.31 -1.64 14.09
C GLY A 50 -1.99 -0.44 13.21
N THR A 51 -1.19 -0.65 12.17
CA THR A 51 -0.91 0.40 11.19
C THR A 51 -1.87 0.27 10.02
N GLU A 52 -2.58 1.35 9.72
CA GLU A 52 -3.41 1.44 8.52
C GLU A 52 -2.68 2.19 7.42
N VAL A 53 -2.90 1.77 6.18
CA VAL A 53 -2.31 2.36 4.99
C VAL A 53 -3.33 2.70 3.92
N SER A 54 -3.09 3.81 3.24
CA SER A 54 -3.82 4.23 2.04
C SER A 54 -2.86 4.75 0.98
N LEU A 55 -3.30 4.80 -0.28
CA LEU A 55 -2.51 5.40 -1.36
C LEU A 55 -2.41 6.92 -1.14
N ASN A 56 -1.22 7.47 -1.40
CA ASN A 56 -0.99 8.90 -1.33
C ASN A 56 -1.57 9.62 -2.57
N PRO A 57 -2.62 10.45 -2.43
CA PRO A 57 -3.18 11.19 -3.56
C PRO A 57 -2.21 12.20 -4.18
N GLU A 58 -1.22 12.70 -3.43
CA GLU A 58 -0.19 13.61 -3.96
C GLU A 58 0.70 12.91 -5.00
N LYS A 59 0.94 11.61 -4.81
CA LYS A 59 1.70 10.75 -5.74
C LYS A 59 0.82 10.00 -6.73
N ARG A 60 -0.45 10.41 -6.90
CA ARG A 60 -1.43 9.66 -7.70
C ARG A 60 -0.97 9.41 -9.13
N LYS A 61 -0.38 10.41 -9.79
CA LYS A 61 0.09 10.29 -11.17
C LYS A 61 1.16 9.19 -11.29
N GLU A 62 2.19 9.25 -10.45
CA GLU A 62 3.27 8.26 -10.40
C GLU A 62 2.74 6.85 -10.11
N ILE A 63 1.84 6.72 -9.13
CA ILE A 63 1.25 5.42 -8.75
C ILE A 63 0.45 4.83 -9.92
N ILE A 64 -0.36 5.63 -10.60
CA ILE A 64 -1.16 5.16 -11.74
C ILE A 64 -0.27 4.77 -12.91
N GLU A 65 0.77 5.56 -13.19
CA GLU A 65 1.74 5.27 -14.25
C GLU A 65 2.51 3.98 -13.96
N ALA A 66 2.99 3.79 -12.73
CA ALA A 66 3.65 2.56 -12.32
C ALA A 66 2.73 1.33 -12.46
N ILE A 67 1.44 1.46 -12.12
CA ILE A 67 0.47 0.37 -12.31
C ILE A 67 0.25 0.10 -13.80
N ARG A 68 0.11 1.15 -14.63
CA ARG A 68 -0.09 1.02 -16.08
C ARG A 68 1.11 0.40 -16.80
N ASN A 69 2.33 0.64 -16.32
CA ASN A 69 3.52 0.06 -16.95
C ASN A 69 3.73 -1.43 -16.62
N TYR A 70 3.04 -1.93 -15.59
CA TYR A 70 3.14 -3.32 -15.14
C TYR A 70 2.01 -4.23 -15.65
N PHE A 71 0.91 -3.65 -16.14
CA PHE A 71 -0.28 -4.36 -16.65
C PHE A 71 -0.61 -3.90 -18.06
#